data_AF-J3L805-F1
#
_entry.id   AF-J3L805-F1
#
_cell.length_a   1.000
_cell.length_b   1.000
_cell.length_c   1.000
_cell.angle_alpha   90.00
_cell.angle_beta   90.00
_cell.angle_gamma   90.00
#
_symmetry.space_group_name_H-M   'P 1'
#
loop_
_entity.id
_entity.type
_entity.pdbx_description
1 polymer ?
#
loop_
_entity_poly.entity_id
_entity_poly.type
_entity_poly.pdbx_seq_one_letter_code
_entity_poly.pdbx_strand_id
1 'polypeptide(L)'
;MGAMVDTAAFYTLLCGPLLFVTLVVKLKKATPPRQNGGVNLPPGPWGLPVIGSIHCLLGSLPHHVTMRNLALRYGPVMLLRLGHVQTLVLSSPEAAREAMKTHDVAFATRAVTPTASILTYGARDIVFAPFGKHQRELRKLCTLELLSPKRVSSFRHVREEEAAGLVRSVAAAAAASSSPAAVNVSELVKITANNIIMRVMIGDRCPQQEEYLEALDKAMDLLAGFNLVDLFPGSRLARLLGGRTLRATKRVHEKFHRISDTIIQGHGNKCDYDVGTRHKCEDTLDVLLRFQRDGGLGITLTKEIVSAVLFDLFAAGSETTSTTVIWAMSELMRNPHVMERAQSEIRRVLDGKTKVCEVDIEDQLHYLHLVIRETLRLHPPVPFVIPRLCSKPNSKITGYDIPLGTVVLVNVSAIGRDEKIWKDAYEFRPERFKDDIVDFSGTDFRFIPGGAGRRMCPGLTFGVSNIEIVLASLLYHFDWKLPGETGGCELDMSETQGVTARRRTDLLLKATRVYV
;
A
#
# COMPACT_ATOMS: atom_id res chain seq x y z
N MET A 1 -45.98 41.88 8.43
CA MET A 1 -44.59 41.41 8.21
C MET A 1 -44.44 39.88 8.11
N GLY A 2 -45.53 39.10 8.00
CA GLY A 2 -45.47 37.62 7.93
C GLY A 2 -45.67 36.99 6.54
N ALA A 3 -46.02 37.77 5.51
CA ALA A 3 -46.35 37.22 4.18
C ALA A 3 -45.23 37.35 3.13
N MET A 4 -44.15 38.09 3.43
CA MET A 4 -43.03 38.32 2.49
C MET A 4 -41.85 37.34 2.66
N VAL A 5 -41.82 36.58 3.76
CA VAL A 5 -40.72 35.65 4.05
C VAL A 5 -40.95 34.29 3.38
N ASP A 6 -42.21 33.88 3.19
CA ASP A 6 -42.55 32.60 2.54
C ASP A 6 -42.33 32.61 1.02
N THR A 7 -42.53 33.74 0.35
CA THR A 7 -42.35 33.81 -1.11
C THR A 7 -40.89 33.71 -1.51
N ALA A 8 -39.96 34.34 -0.77
CA ALA A 8 -38.52 34.26 -1.06
C ALA A 8 -37.93 32.86 -0.81
N ALA A 9 -38.40 32.16 0.22
CA ALA A 9 -38.05 30.77 0.49
C ALA A 9 -38.61 29.82 -0.60
N PHE A 10 -39.82 30.06 -1.07
CA PHE A 10 -40.45 29.30 -2.15
C PHE A 10 -39.73 29.48 -3.49
N TYR A 11 -39.32 30.71 -3.84
CA TYR A 11 -38.53 30.96 -5.05
C TYR A 11 -37.11 30.39 -4.97
N THR A 12 -36.46 30.39 -3.81
CA THR A 12 -35.14 29.75 -3.66
C THR A 12 -35.21 28.22 -3.72
N LEU A 13 -36.28 27.62 -3.18
CA LEU A 13 -36.53 26.17 -3.28
C LEU A 13 -36.94 25.69 -4.69
N LEU A 14 -37.64 26.52 -5.48
CA LEU A 14 -38.04 26.16 -6.85
C LEU A 14 -36.99 26.56 -7.90
N CYS A 15 -36.41 27.76 -7.78
CA CYS A 15 -35.44 28.28 -8.76
C CYS A 15 -34.05 27.66 -8.59
N GLY A 16 -33.67 27.21 -7.38
CA GLY A 16 -32.39 26.52 -7.15
C GLY A 16 -32.26 25.22 -7.95
N PRO A 17 -33.24 24.29 -7.86
CA PRO A 17 -33.28 23.09 -8.70
C PRO A 17 -33.44 23.40 -10.18
N LEU A 18 -34.24 24.40 -10.56
CA LEU A 18 -34.40 24.77 -11.97
C LEU A 18 -33.12 25.37 -12.57
N LEU A 19 -32.39 26.20 -11.81
CA LEU A 19 -31.07 26.74 -12.18
C LEU A 19 -30.03 25.63 -12.24
N PHE A 20 -30.08 24.67 -11.30
CA PHE A 20 -29.20 23.51 -11.33
C PHE A 20 -29.49 22.61 -12.54
N VAL A 21 -30.75 22.33 -12.84
CA VAL A 21 -31.17 21.53 -14.01
C VAL A 21 -30.84 22.26 -15.31
N THR A 22 -31.10 23.56 -15.41
CA THR A 22 -30.74 24.35 -16.60
C THR A 22 -29.23 24.50 -16.76
N LEU A 23 -28.47 24.61 -15.67
CA LEU A 23 -27.00 24.54 -15.69
C LEU A 23 -26.55 23.15 -16.15
N VAL A 24 -27.08 22.06 -15.61
CA VAL A 24 -26.74 20.69 -16.03
C VAL A 24 -27.11 20.44 -17.49
N VAL A 25 -28.27 20.91 -17.97
CA VAL A 25 -28.72 20.78 -19.36
C VAL A 25 -27.87 21.65 -20.29
N LYS A 26 -27.53 22.88 -19.91
CA LYS A 26 -26.63 23.74 -20.67
C LYS A 26 -25.21 23.18 -20.68
N LEU A 27 -24.73 22.57 -19.59
CA LEU A 27 -23.41 21.95 -19.52
C LEU A 27 -23.36 20.64 -20.34
N LYS A 28 -24.45 19.84 -20.36
CA LYS A 28 -24.61 18.68 -21.25
C LYS A 28 -24.67 19.08 -22.73
N LYS A 29 -25.27 20.22 -23.07
CA LYS A 29 -25.33 20.75 -24.44
C LYS A 29 -24.07 21.54 -24.86
N ALA A 30 -23.34 22.12 -23.90
CA ALA A 30 -22.11 22.88 -24.14
C ALA A 30 -20.83 22.04 -24.13
N THR A 31 -20.93 20.75 -23.82
CA THR A 31 -19.87 19.79 -24.12
C THR A 31 -20.22 19.05 -25.40
N PRO A 32 -19.87 19.58 -26.59
CA PRO A 32 -19.73 18.68 -27.73
C PRO A 32 -18.71 17.60 -27.33
N PRO A 33 -18.79 16.36 -27.87
CA PRO A 33 -17.62 15.51 -27.85
C PRO A 33 -16.51 16.36 -28.48
N ARG A 34 -15.45 16.67 -27.73
CA ARG A 34 -14.26 17.24 -28.36
C ARG A 34 -13.93 16.25 -29.47
N GLN A 35 -14.11 16.66 -30.72
CA GLN A 35 -13.49 15.97 -31.84
C GLN A 35 -11.99 16.03 -31.52
N ASN A 36 -11.47 14.94 -30.96
CA ASN A 36 -10.05 14.75 -30.78
C ASN A 36 -9.48 14.84 -32.19
N GLY A 37 -8.69 15.86 -32.50
CA GLY A 37 -8.11 16.06 -33.83
C GLY A 37 -7.18 14.90 -34.20
N GLY A 38 -7.75 13.80 -34.72
CA GLY A 38 -7.05 12.57 -35.10
C GLY A 38 -6.47 11.72 -33.97
N VAL A 39 -6.65 12.08 -32.69
CA VAL A 39 -6.04 11.36 -31.54
C VAL A 39 -6.97 10.27 -31.02
N ASN A 40 -6.50 9.02 -31.02
CA ASN A 40 -7.24 7.85 -30.56
C ASN A 40 -7.11 7.68 -29.04
N LEU A 41 -7.85 8.48 -28.27
CA LEU A 41 -7.83 8.38 -26.80
C LEU A 41 -8.58 7.13 -26.30
N PRO A 42 -8.17 6.55 -25.15
CA PRO A 42 -8.91 5.46 -24.53
C PRO A 42 -10.35 5.85 -24.17
N PRO A 43 -11.29 4.89 -24.18
CA PRO A 43 -12.67 5.13 -23.76
C PRO A 43 -12.76 5.53 -22.29
N GLY A 44 -13.85 6.18 -21.90
CA GLY A 44 -14.08 6.55 -20.51
C GLY A 44 -15.46 7.15 -20.26
N PRO A 45 -15.88 7.22 -18.99
CA PRO A 45 -17.12 7.88 -18.62
C PRO A 45 -17.08 9.37 -18.97
N TRP A 46 -18.27 9.90 -19.23
CA TRP A 46 -18.47 11.33 -19.47
C TRP A 46 -17.95 12.16 -18.29
N GLY A 47 -17.46 13.37 -18.57
CA GLY A 47 -16.91 14.28 -17.57
C GLY A 47 -17.79 15.52 -17.42
N LEU A 48 -18.04 15.95 -16.18
CA LEU A 48 -18.60 17.26 -15.91
C LEU A 48 -17.53 18.35 -16.06
N PRO A 49 -17.91 19.60 -16.38
CA PRO A 49 -17.00 20.73 -16.34
C PRO A 49 -16.31 20.85 -14.98
N VAL A 50 -15.04 21.26 -14.99
CA VAL A 50 -14.17 21.42 -13.82
C VAL A 50 -13.81 20.11 -13.10
N ILE A 51 -14.79 19.34 -12.63
CA ILE A 51 -14.57 18.13 -11.81
C ILE A 51 -14.29 16.86 -12.64
N GLY A 52 -14.60 16.88 -13.94
CA GLY A 52 -14.44 15.72 -14.81
C GLY A 52 -15.29 14.53 -14.36
N SER A 53 -14.68 13.35 -14.30
CA SER A 53 -15.29 12.07 -13.96
C SER A 53 -15.36 11.79 -12.45
N ILE A 54 -14.98 12.74 -11.58
CA ILE A 54 -15.02 12.54 -10.10
C ILE A 54 -16.41 12.11 -9.64
N HIS A 55 -17.47 12.63 -10.25
CA HIS A 55 -18.86 12.29 -9.91
C HIS A 55 -19.19 10.80 -10.11
N CYS A 56 -18.45 10.09 -10.98
CA CYS A 56 -18.58 8.64 -11.15
C CYS A 56 -17.96 7.84 -9.99
N LEU A 57 -17.20 8.50 -9.12
CA LEU A 57 -16.55 7.91 -7.95
C LEU A 57 -17.25 8.29 -6.63
N LEU A 58 -18.27 9.15 -6.67
CA LEU A 58 -19.02 9.57 -5.49
C LEU A 58 -19.99 8.47 -5.06
N GLY A 59 -19.96 8.13 -3.76
CA GLY A 59 -20.91 7.18 -3.16
C GLY A 59 -20.47 5.72 -3.13
N SER A 60 -19.36 5.35 -3.77
CA SER A 60 -18.83 3.99 -3.76
C SER A 60 -17.33 3.96 -3.40
N LEU A 61 -17.06 3.67 -2.12
CA LEU A 61 -15.72 3.44 -1.58
C LEU A 61 -15.51 1.92 -1.36
N PRO A 62 -14.29 1.40 -1.60
CA PRO A 62 -13.08 2.12 -2.01
C PRO A 62 -13.00 2.38 -3.52
N HIS A 63 -12.27 3.43 -3.93
CA HIS A 63 -12.20 3.89 -5.32
C HIS A 63 -11.62 2.85 -6.31
N HIS A 64 -10.77 1.93 -5.87
CA HIS A 64 -10.24 0.87 -6.76
C HIS A 64 -11.30 -0.13 -7.20
N VAL A 65 -12.25 -0.46 -6.33
CA VAL A 65 -13.42 -1.29 -6.66
C VAL A 65 -14.32 -0.54 -7.65
N THR A 66 -14.57 0.74 -7.41
CA THR A 66 -15.38 1.55 -8.33
C THR A 66 -14.73 1.66 -9.71
N MET A 67 -13.42 1.90 -9.78
CA MET A 67 -12.69 1.96 -11.05
C MET A 67 -12.64 0.61 -11.76
N ARG A 68 -12.59 -0.52 -11.03
CA ARG A 68 -12.75 -1.87 -11.60
C ARG A 68 -14.14 -2.03 -12.23
N ASN A 69 -15.20 -1.66 -11.51
CA ASN A 69 -16.57 -1.77 -12.03
C ASN A 69 -16.79 -0.89 -13.26
N LEU A 70 -16.16 0.29 -13.31
CA LEU A 70 -16.14 1.13 -14.51
C LEU A 70 -15.35 0.47 -15.65
N ALA A 71 -14.22 -0.16 -15.38
CA ALA A 71 -13.44 -0.87 -16.39
C ALA A 71 -14.21 -2.05 -17.02
N LEU A 72 -15.09 -2.72 -16.27
CA LEU A 72 -16.00 -3.74 -16.83
C LEU A 72 -16.95 -3.15 -17.90
N ARG A 73 -17.29 -1.86 -17.80
CA ARG A 73 -18.19 -1.17 -18.73
C ARG A 73 -17.46 -0.51 -19.90
N TYR A 74 -16.33 0.15 -19.65
CA TYR A 74 -15.61 0.94 -20.65
C TYR A 74 -14.43 0.18 -21.29
N GLY A 75 -14.05 -0.96 -20.72
CA GLY A 75 -12.91 -1.77 -21.16
C GLY A 75 -11.69 -1.65 -20.23
N PRO A 76 -10.69 -2.52 -20.43
CA PRO A 76 -9.53 -2.67 -19.54
C PRO A 76 -8.55 -1.50 -19.58
N VAL A 77 -8.67 -0.60 -20.57
CA VAL A 77 -7.87 0.62 -20.70
C VAL A 77 -8.84 1.79 -20.74
N MET A 78 -8.96 2.49 -19.61
CA MET A 78 -9.98 3.51 -19.40
C MET A 78 -9.35 4.86 -19.04
N LEU A 79 -9.81 5.93 -19.67
CA LEU A 79 -9.39 7.29 -19.37
C LEU A 79 -10.41 8.00 -18.48
N LEU A 80 -9.94 8.53 -17.35
CA LEU A 80 -10.69 9.35 -16.40
C LEU A 80 -10.10 10.75 -16.35
N ARG A 81 -10.94 11.72 -15.99
CA ARG A 81 -10.50 13.06 -15.62
C ARG A 81 -10.85 13.35 -14.17
N LEU A 82 -9.87 13.29 -13.27
CA LEU A 82 -10.06 13.56 -11.85
C LEU A 82 -9.72 15.03 -11.58
N GLY A 83 -10.72 15.91 -11.73
CA GLY A 83 -10.52 17.35 -11.66
C GLY A 83 -9.65 17.86 -12.82
N HIS A 84 -8.45 18.35 -12.49
CA HIS A 84 -7.45 18.75 -13.48
C HIS A 84 -6.48 17.64 -13.86
N VAL A 85 -6.52 16.50 -13.16
CA VAL A 85 -5.61 15.38 -13.40
C VAL A 85 -6.22 14.42 -14.40
N GLN A 86 -5.51 14.17 -15.49
CA GLN A 86 -5.87 13.15 -16.45
C GLN A 86 -5.30 11.80 -16.00
N THR A 87 -6.15 10.79 -15.87
CA THR A 87 -5.82 9.52 -15.21
C THR A 87 -6.21 8.35 -16.11
N LEU A 88 -5.23 7.57 -16.55
CA LEU A 88 -5.39 6.30 -17.24
C LEU A 88 -5.46 5.17 -16.22
N VAL A 89 -6.50 4.34 -16.30
CA VAL A 89 -6.67 3.14 -15.49
C VAL A 89 -6.44 1.91 -16.37
N LEU A 90 -5.50 1.07 -15.98
CA LEU A 90 -5.19 -0.21 -16.64
C LEU A 90 -5.67 -1.35 -15.76
N SER A 91 -6.52 -2.22 -16.30
CA SER A 91 -7.16 -3.32 -15.56
C SER A 91 -7.02 -4.69 -16.23
N SER A 92 -6.16 -4.83 -17.24
CA SER A 92 -5.76 -6.14 -17.79
C SER A 92 -4.25 -6.39 -17.73
N PRO A 93 -3.80 -7.66 -17.72
CA PRO A 93 -2.39 -8.02 -17.81
C PRO A 93 -1.68 -7.45 -19.04
N GLU A 94 -2.34 -7.44 -20.19
CA GLU A 94 -1.77 -6.99 -21.47
C GLU A 94 -1.44 -5.50 -21.40
N ALA A 95 -2.39 -4.69 -20.92
CA ALA A 95 -2.19 -3.26 -20.81
C ALA A 95 -1.15 -2.91 -19.72
N ALA A 96 -1.18 -3.63 -18.59
CA ALA A 96 -0.19 -3.50 -17.54
C ALA A 96 1.23 -3.86 -18.04
N ARG A 97 1.35 -4.91 -18.86
CA ARG A 97 2.60 -5.35 -19.51
C ARG A 97 3.13 -4.29 -20.47
N GLU A 98 2.27 -3.74 -21.31
CA GLU A 98 2.66 -2.67 -22.22
C GLU A 98 3.21 -1.45 -21.46
N ALA A 99 2.55 -1.03 -20.39
CA ALA A 99 2.98 0.13 -19.62
C ALA A 99 4.27 -0.12 -18.82
N MET A 100 4.41 -1.28 -18.17
CA MET A 100 5.48 -1.51 -17.19
C MET A 100 6.69 -2.28 -17.74
N LYS A 101 6.55 -2.94 -18.89
CA LYS A 101 7.62 -3.73 -19.53
C LYS A 101 7.92 -3.22 -20.95
N THR A 102 6.93 -3.20 -21.84
CA THR A 102 7.18 -2.87 -23.27
C THR A 102 7.57 -1.40 -23.46
N HIS A 103 6.85 -0.48 -22.83
CA HIS A 103 7.06 0.96 -22.90
C HIS A 103 7.59 1.52 -21.56
N ASP A 104 8.37 0.71 -20.82
CA ASP A 104 8.73 0.97 -19.44
C ASP A 104 9.37 2.35 -19.20
N VAL A 105 10.21 2.84 -20.12
CA VAL A 105 10.86 4.16 -20.03
C VAL A 105 9.84 5.29 -20.07
N ALA A 106 8.77 5.16 -20.86
CA ALA A 106 7.72 6.18 -20.97
C ALA A 106 6.87 6.28 -19.69
N PHE A 107 6.81 5.21 -18.90
CA PHE A 107 5.95 5.11 -17.72
C PHE A 107 6.73 4.78 -16.42
N ALA A 108 8.05 4.99 -16.39
CA ALA A 108 8.86 4.75 -15.20
C ALA A 108 8.82 5.91 -14.19
N THR A 109 8.52 7.13 -14.65
CA THR A 109 8.37 8.31 -13.79
C THR A 109 7.09 8.19 -12.94
N ARG A 110 7.10 8.75 -11.73
CA ARG A 110 5.95 8.75 -10.81
C ARG A 110 5.14 10.02 -10.97
N ALA A 111 3.84 9.90 -10.71
CA ALA A 111 3.00 11.07 -10.50
C ALA A 111 3.26 11.59 -9.08
N VAL A 112 3.80 12.81 -8.97
CA VAL A 112 4.08 13.44 -7.68
C VAL A 112 2.98 14.45 -7.39
N THR A 113 2.16 14.17 -6.38
CA THR A 113 1.15 15.11 -5.91
C THR A 113 1.76 16.16 -4.97
N PRO A 114 1.12 17.32 -4.77
CA PRO A 114 1.52 18.26 -3.71
C PRO A 114 1.69 17.60 -2.34
N THR A 115 0.79 16.69 -1.97
CA THR A 115 0.89 15.95 -0.71
C THR A 115 2.13 15.06 -0.65
N ALA A 116 2.36 14.24 -1.69
CA ALA A 116 3.54 13.38 -1.78
C ALA A 116 4.83 14.19 -1.78
N SER A 117 4.86 15.31 -2.50
CA SER A 117 6.00 16.23 -2.56
C SER A 117 6.35 16.79 -1.19
N ILE A 118 5.38 17.10 -0.33
CA ILE A 118 5.67 17.62 1.02
C ILE A 118 6.26 16.48 1.88
N LEU A 119 5.62 15.31 1.90
CA LEU A 119 6.05 14.20 2.76
C LEU A 119 7.45 13.68 2.42
N THR A 120 7.86 13.75 1.15
CA THR A 120 9.09 13.12 0.62
C THR A 120 10.18 14.12 0.22
N TYR A 121 10.20 15.30 0.85
CA TYR A 121 11.22 16.33 0.61
C TYR A 121 11.36 16.73 -0.87
N GLY A 122 10.22 16.87 -1.56
CA GLY A 122 10.16 17.21 -2.97
C GLY A 122 10.39 16.03 -3.91
N ALA A 123 9.96 14.82 -3.53
CA ALA A 123 10.21 13.57 -4.26
C ALA A 123 11.71 13.29 -4.47
N ARG A 124 12.48 13.40 -3.38
CA ARG A 124 13.91 13.04 -3.34
C ARG A 124 14.16 11.66 -2.71
N ASP A 125 13.08 10.98 -2.37
CA ASP A 125 12.98 9.62 -1.84
C ASP A 125 13.18 8.53 -2.91
N ILE A 126 12.98 7.26 -2.57
CA ILE A 126 13.10 6.12 -3.51
C ILE A 126 11.80 5.94 -4.30
N VAL A 127 10.66 6.09 -3.63
CA VAL A 127 9.33 5.74 -4.14
C VAL A 127 8.86 6.73 -5.21
N PHE A 128 8.87 8.04 -4.92
CA PHE A 128 8.31 9.10 -5.75
C PHE A 128 9.32 9.82 -6.65
N ALA A 129 10.62 9.66 -6.43
CA ALA A 129 11.63 10.34 -7.25
C ALA A 129 11.43 10.12 -8.77
N PRO A 130 11.55 11.17 -9.60
CA PRO A 130 11.47 11.04 -11.04
C PRO A 130 12.46 10.00 -11.59
N PHE A 131 12.09 9.33 -12.68
CA PHE A 131 12.98 8.34 -13.28
C PHE A 131 14.23 9.03 -13.85
N GLY A 132 15.40 8.66 -13.34
CA GLY A 132 16.65 9.35 -13.65
C GLY A 132 17.83 8.80 -12.85
N LYS A 133 18.97 9.52 -12.91
CA LYS A 133 20.20 9.11 -12.20
C LYS A 133 19.96 8.93 -10.70
N HIS A 134 19.38 9.94 -10.05
CA HIS A 134 19.08 9.94 -8.61
C HIS A 134 18.32 8.69 -8.15
N GLN A 135 17.18 8.42 -8.79
CA GLN A 135 16.35 7.26 -8.47
C GLN A 135 17.08 5.93 -8.70
N ARG A 136 17.89 5.82 -9.75
CA ARG A 136 18.66 4.60 -10.04
C ARG A 136 19.74 4.35 -8.99
N GLU A 137 20.45 5.38 -8.56
CA GLU A 137 21.48 5.27 -7.52
C GLU A 137 20.86 4.86 -6.17
N LEU A 138 19.78 5.53 -5.74
CA LEU A 138 19.07 5.15 -4.51
C LEU A 138 18.50 3.73 -4.59
N ARG A 139 17.95 3.34 -5.75
CA ARG A 139 17.45 1.97 -5.94
C ARG A 139 18.58 0.94 -5.88
N LYS A 140 19.73 1.24 -6.52
CA LYS A 140 20.92 0.37 -6.49
C LYS A 140 21.39 0.16 -5.06
N LEU A 141 21.55 1.25 -4.29
CA LEU A 141 21.87 1.21 -2.86
C LEU A 141 20.90 0.32 -2.10
N CYS A 142 19.59 0.54 -2.27
CA CYS A 142 18.55 -0.23 -1.61
C CYS A 142 18.62 -1.73 -1.95
N THR A 143 18.76 -2.09 -3.23
CA THR A 143 18.79 -3.50 -3.65
C THR A 143 20.08 -4.24 -3.30
N LEU A 144 21.23 -3.56 -3.30
CA LEU A 144 22.53 -4.20 -3.11
C LEU A 144 22.95 -4.22 -1.64
N GLU A 145 22.77 -3.11 -0.94
CA GLU A 145 23.29 -2.92 0.41
C GLU A 145 22.23 -3.15 1.50
N LEU A 146 20.97 -2.82 1.22
CA LEU A 146 19.92 -2.80 2.24
C LEU A 146 19.00 -4.03 2.20
N LEU A 147 18.65 -4.49 1.00
CA LEU A 147 17.65 -5.53 0.77
C LEU A 147 18.19 -6.70 -0.08
N SER A 148 19.51 -6.87 -0.17
CA SER A 148 20.08 -8.05 -0.81
C SER A 148 19.74 -9.32 -0.02
N PRO A 149 19.67 -10.50 -0.66
CA PRO A 149 19.34 -11.75 0.04
C PRO A 149 20.22 -12.00 1.27
N LYS A 150 21.53 -11.78 1.15
CA LYS A 150 22.48 -11.89 2.26
C LYS A 150 22.13 -10.96 3.42
N ARG A 151 21.73 -9.72 3.12
CA ARG A 151 21.34 -8.72 4.11
C ARG A 151 20.02 -9.07 4.78
N VAL A 152 19.04 -9.54 4.00
CA VAL A 152 17.77 -10.03 4.53
C VAL A 152 18.01 -11.20 5.50
N SER A 153 18.84 -12.17 5.11
CA SER A 153 19.19 -13.31 5.97
C SER A 153 19.93 -12.90 7.25
N SER A 154 20.79 -11.87 7.23
CA SER A 154 21.48 -11.43 8.46
C SER A 154 20.51 -10.91 9.54
N PHE A 155 19.32 -10.46 9.15
CA PHE A 155 18.28 -9.99 10.06
C PHE A 155 17.26 -11.06 10.46
N ARG A 156 17.49 -12.33 10.14
CA ARG A 156 16.62 -13.45 10.54
C ARG A 156 16.31 -13.46 12.04
N HIS A 157 17.34 -13.29 12.86
CA HIS A 157 17.20 -13.25 14.32
C HIS A 157 16.20 -12.18 14.80
N VAL A 158 16.18 -10.99 14.18
CA VAL A 158 15.24 -9.92 14.50
C VAL A 158 13.80 -10.37 14.24
N ARG A 159 13.56 -10.94 13.06
CA ARG A 159 12.22 -11.39 12.66
C ARG A 159 11.70 -12.48 13.58
N GLU A 160 12.53 -13.47 13.89
CA GLU A 160 12.14 -14.55 14.79
C GLU A 160 11.91 -14.08 16.24
N GLU A 161 12.70 -13.12 16.74
CA GLU A 161 12.51 -12.55 18.08
C GLU A 161 11.23 -11.74 18.19
N GLU A 162 10.93 -10.90 17.19
CA GLU A 162 9.70 -10.11 17.16
C GLU A 162 8.47 -11.00 16.95
N ALA A 163 8.57 -12.05 16.13
CA ALA A 163 7.49 -13.05 15.97
C ALA A 163 7.22 -13.81 17.29
N ALA A 164 8.27 -14.23 18.02
CA ALA A 164 8.11 -14.80 19.35
C ALA A 164 7.55 -13.77 20.36
N GLY A 165 7.91 -12.49 20.21
CA GLY A 165 7.33 -11.38 20.96
C GLY A 165 5.84 -11.24 20.73
N LEU A 166 5.39 -11.31 19.47
CA LEU A 166 3.98 -11.30 19.09
C LEU A 166 3.22 -12.45 19.76
N VAL A 167 3.75 -13.67 19.72
CA VAL A 167 3.14 -14.83 20.39
C VAL A 167 2.94 -14.58 21.88
N ARG A 168 3.95 -14.02 22.56
CA ARG A 168 3.84 -13.65 23.98
C ARG A 168 2.77 -12.59 24.22
N SER A 169 2.71 -11.55 23.38
CA SER A 169 1.71 -10.49 23.49
C SER A 169 0.29 -11.00 23.28
N VAL A 170 0.08 -11.90 22.30
CA VAL A 170 -1.22 -12.56 22.05
C VAL A 170 -1.62 -13.41 23.26
N ALA A 171 -0.69 -14.22 23.78
CA ALA A 171 -0.95 -15.06 24.96
C ALA A 171 -1.29 -14.23 26.20
N ALA A 172 -0.57 -13.12 26.42
CA ALA A 172 -0.84 -12.20 27.53
C ALA A 172 -2.21 -11.51 27.38
N ALA A 173 -2.56 -11.02 26.18
CA ALA A 173 -3.85 -10.40 25.92
C ALA A 173 -5.03 -11.39 26.07
N ALA A 174 -4.83 -12.63 25.63
CA ALA A 174 -5.82 -13.70 25.81
C ALA A 174 -6.02 -14.07 27.29
N ALA A 175 -4.96 -14.02 28.10
CA ALA A 175 -5.00 -14.36 29.53
C ALA A 175 -5.50 -13.22 30.44
N ALA A 176 -5.18 -11.96 30.12
CA ALA A 176 -5.56 -10.78 30.91
C ALA A 176 -7.06 -10.46 30.87
N SER A 177 -7.77 -11.05 29.90
CA SER A 177 -9.17 -10.79 29.65
C SER A 177 -10.05 -11.70 30.49
N SER A 178 -10.67 -11.17 31.55
CA SER A 178 -11.75 -11.85 32.29
C SER A 178 -12.87 -12.25 31.31
N SER A 179 -12.90 -13.53 30.92
CA SER A 179 -13.87 -14.26 30.08
C SER A 179 -14.95 -13.46 29.29
N PRO A 180 -15.06 -13.61 27.95
CA PRO A 180 -14.04 -13.96 26.97
C PRO A 180 -13.75 -12.75 26.06
N ALA A 181 -12.76 -11.92 26.41
CA ALA A 181 -12.44 -10.75 25.60
C ALA A 181 -11.54 -11.09 24.39
N ALA A 182 -11.75 -10.35 23.32
CA ALA A 182 -11.08 -10.54 22.05
C ALA A 182 -9.70 -9.87 22.03
N VAL A 183 -8.72 -10.53 21.42
CA VAL A 183 -7.40 -9.98 21.12
C VAL A 183 -7.49 -9.12 19.87
N ASN A 184 -6.97 -7.89 19.91
CA ASN A 184 -6.81 -7.05 18.72
C ASN A 184 -5.60 -7.51 17.90
N VAL A 185 -5.84 -8.43 16.95
CA VAL A 185 -4.78 -8.97 16.09
C VAL A 185 -4.24 -7.91 15.15
N SER A 186 -5.09 -6.98 14.67
CA SER A 186 -4.64 -5.87 13.81
C SER A 186 -3.56 -5.02 14.49
N GLU A 187 -3.80 -4.60 15.73
CA GLU A 187 -2.87 -3.77 16.50
C GLU A 187 -1.54 -4.49 16.76
N LEU A 188 -1.59 -5.72 17.27
CA LEU A 188 -0.39 -6.49 17.60
C LEU A 188 0.47 -6.79 16.35
N VAL A 189 -0.17 -7.09 15.22
CA VAL A 189 0.53 -7.32 13.95
C VAL A 189 1.16 -6.02 13.42
N LYS A 190 0.46 -4.87 13.50
CA LYS A 190 1.03 -3.56 13.11
C LYS A 190 2.26 -3.22 13.95
N ILE A 191 2.19 -3.39 15.27
CA ILE A 191 3.32 -3.15 16.18
C ILE A 191 4.49 -4.09 15.84
N THR A 192 4.21 -5.37 15.59
CA THR A 192 5.26 -6.36 15.26
C THR A 192 5.95 -6.02 13.93
N ALA A 193 5.19 -5.73 12.89
CA ALA A 193 5.74 -5.33 11.58
C ALA A 193 6.58 -4.05 11.70
N ASN A 194 6.15 -3.09 12.54
CA ASN A 194 6.91 -1.88 12.82
C ASN A 194 8.20 -2.16 13.61
N ASN A 195 8.17 -3.02 14.63
CA ASN A 195 9.36 -3.40 15.38
C ASN A 195 10.40 -4.08 14.48
N ILE A 196 9.96 -4.99 13.62
CA ILE A 196 10.85 -5.67 12.68
C ILE A 196 11.55 -4.63 11.79
N ILE A 197 10.80 -3.74 11.14
CA ILE A 197 11.41 -2.76 10.22
C ILE A 197 12.32 -1.80 10.99
N MET A 198 11.92 -1.31 12.17
CA MET A 198 12.74 -0.40 12.96
C MET A 198 14.06 -1.06 13.37
N ARG A 199 14.01 -2.29 13.91
CA ARG A 199 15.23 -3.00 14.32
C ARG A 199 16.17 -3.34 13.17
N VAL A 200 15.63 -3.66 11.99
CA VAL A 200 16.44 -3.90 10.78
C VAL A 200 17.10 -2.61 10.29
N MET A 201 16.38 -1.49 10.41
CA MET A 201 16.80 -0.25 9.77
C MET A 201 17.66 0.63 10.66
N ILE A 202 17.42 0.64 11.98
CA ILE A 202 18.11 1.50 12.96
C ILE A 202 18.65 0.70 14.16
N GLY A 203 18.69 -0.64 14.06
CA GLY A 203 19.29 -1.50 15.08
C GLY A 203 18.52 -1.56 16.42
N ASP A 204 17.40 -0.86 16.55
CA ASP A 204 16.66 -0.70 17.81
C ASP A 204 15.16 -0.45 17.58
N ARG A 205 14.37 -0.44 18.64
CA ARG A 205 12.96 -0.04 18.61
C ARG A 205 12.84 1.49 18.66
N CYS A 206 11.79 2.04 18.04
CA CYS A 206 11.54 3.48 18.10
C CYS A 206 10.98 3.88 19.48
N PRO A 207 11.63 4.81 20.23
CA PRO A 207 11.09 5.26 21.52
C PRO A 207 9.73 5.96 21.38
N GLN A 208 9.47 6.58 20.22
CA GLN A 208 8.24 7.30 19.89
C GLN A 208 7.35 6.48 18.95
N GLN A 209 7.32 5.15 19.13
CA GLN A 209 6.62 4.23 18.23
C GLN A 209 5.14 4.58 18.03
N GLU A 210 4.40 4.86 19.10
CA GLU A 210 2.98 5.18 19.02
C GLU A 210 2.75 6.45 18.18
N GLU A 211 3.52 7.50 18.45
CA GLU A 211 3.45 8.75 17.69
C GLU A 211 3.87 8.56 16.23
N TYR A 212 4.85 7.69 15.97
CA TYR A 212 5.25 7.32 14.61
C TYR A 212 4.13 6.60 13.86
N LEU A 213 3.50 5.60 14.48
CA LEU A 213 2.41 4.83 13.89
C LEU A 213 1.19 5.70 13.61
N GLU A 214 0.82 6.59 14.54
CA GLU A 214 -0.24 7.57 14.34
C GLU A 214 0.06 8.50 13.14
N ALA A 215 1.29 9.00 13.05
CA ALA A 215 1.73 9.83 11.93
C ALA A 215 1.72 9.04 10.60
N LEU A 216 2.10 7.76 10.63
CA LEU A 216 2.08 6.85 9.47
C LEU A 216 0.67 6.61 8.96
N ASP A 217 -0.26 6.26 9.84
CA ASP A 217 -1.67 6.09 9.48
C ASP A 217 -2.21 7.36 8.82
N LYS A 218 -1.88 8.53 9.39
CA LYS A 218 -2.32 9.81 8.83
C LYS A 218 -1.68 10.12 7.47
N ALA A 219 -0.42 9.74 7.27
CA ALA A 219 0.28 9.89 6.00
C ALA A 219 -0.37 9.03 4.90
N MET A 220 -0.73 7.78 5.20
CA MET A 220 -1.37 6.88 4.25
C MET A 220 -2.77 7.37 3.81
N ASP A 221 -3.53 7.97 4.72
CA ASP A 221 -4.81 8.62 4.40
C ASP A 221 -4.63 9.81 3.45
N LEU A 222 -3.63 10.65 3.73
CA LEU A 222 -3.37 11.87 2.95
C LEU A 222 -2.84 11.54 1.55
N LEU A 223 -1.95 10.55 1.43
CA LEU A 223 -1.34 10.14 0.17
C LEU A 223 -2.33 9.48 -0.80
N ALA A 224 -3.57 9.18 -0.38
CA ALA A 224 -4.60 8.61 -1.26
C ALA A 224 -4.92 9.51 -2.47
N GLY A 225 -4.60 10.81 -2.42
CA GLY A 225 -4.64 11.70 -3.58
C GLY A 225 -6.03 12.22 -3.97
N PHE A 226 -7.09 11.79 -3.28
CA PHE A 226 -8.48 12.24 -3.50
C PHE A 226 -8.82 13.49 -2.68
N ASN A 227 -7.88 14.43 -2.56
CA ASN A 227 -8.07 15.71 -1.89
C ASN A 227 -7.99 16.87 -2.89
N LEU A 228 -8.50 18.05 -2.52
CA LEU A 228 -8.61 19.19 -3.43
C LEU A 228 -7.26 19.64 -4.02
N VAL A 229 -6.19 19.60 -3.23
CA VAL A 229 -4.87 20.09 -3.69
C VAL A 229 -4.23 19.14 -4.68
N ASP A 230 -4.47 17.84 -4.54
CA ASP A 230 -3.93 16.82 -5.42
C ASP A 230 -4.76 16.67 -6.70
N LEU A 231 -6.08 16.87 -6.64
CA LEU A 231 -6.99 16.82 -7.81
C LEU A 231 -6.95 18.11 -8.65
N PHE A 232 -6.53 19.25 -8.07
CA PHE A 232 -6.48 20.55 -8.73
C PHE A 232 -5.16 21.29 -8.46
N PRO A 233 -3.99 20.71 -8.78
CA PRO A 233 -2.68 21.23 -8.35
C PRO A 233 -2.37 22.65 -8.87
N GLY A 234 -2.85 23.00 -10.06
CA GLY A 234 -2.68 24.34 -10.64
C GLY A 234 -3.61 25.42 -10.06
N SER A 235 -4.69 25.05 -9.36
CA SER A 235 -5.73 26.00 -8.94
C SER A 235 -5.34 26.73 -7.65
N ARG A 236 -5.37 28.07 -7.68
CA ARG A 236 -5.17 28.90 -6.48
C ARG A 236 -6.32 28.71 -5.48
N LEU A 237 -7.55 28.59 -5.99
CA LEU A 237 -8.74 28.36 -5.15
C LEU A 237 -8.68 26.99 -4.46
N ALA A 238 -8.27 25.94 -5.17
CA ALA A 238 -8.13 24.62 -4.56
C ALA A 238 -7.05 24.59 -3.47
N ARG A 239 -5.95 25.32 -3.65
CA ARG A 239 -4.92 25.50 -2.61
C ARG A 239 -5.44 26.26 -1.40
N LEU A 240 -6.28 27.28 -1.61
CA LEU A 240 -6.90 28.04 -0.52
C LEU A 240 -7.88 27.16 0.28
N LEU A 241 -8.83 26.51 -0.41
CA LEU A 241 -9.86 25.66 0.21
C LEU A 241 -9.26 24.38 0.82
N GLY A 242 -8.25 23.80 0.16
CA GLY A 242 -7.49 22.64 0.62
C GLY A 242 -6.41 22.95 1.65
N GLY A 243 -6.36 24.18 2.19
CA GLY A 243 -5.34 24.60 3.16
C GLY A 243 -5.29 23.74 4.42
N ARG A 244 -6.40 23.13 4.83
CA ARG A 244 -6.43 22.17 5.96
C ARG A 244 -5.61 20.92 5.67
N THR A 245 -5.76 20.33 4.48
CA THR A 245 -4.99 19.15 4.04
C THR A 245 -3.51 19.47 3.94
N LEU A 246 -3.14 20.63 3.38
CA LEU A 246 -1.73 21.05 3.33
C LEU A 246 -1.13 21.23 4.73
N ARG A 247 -1.85 21.86 5.66
CA ARG A 247 -1.40 22.00 7.05
C ARG A 247 -1.26 20.65 7.75
N ALA A 248 -2.21 19.74 7.57
CA ALA A 248 -2.13 18.39 8.12
C ALA A 248 -0.91 17.65 7.56
N THR A 249 -0.68 17.74 6.25
CA THR A 249 0.47 17.12 5.57
C THR A 249 1.80 17.67 6.11
N LYS A 250 1.89 18.99 6.31
CA LYS A 250 3.08 19.62 6.91
C LYS A 250 3.32 19.17 8.34
N ARG A 251 2.29 19.09 9.18
CA ARG A 251 2.41 18.58 10.56
C ARG A 251 2.90 17.13 10.61
N VAL A 252 2.38 16.28 9.72
CA VAL A 252 2.82 14.89 9.60
C VAL A 252 4.29 14.84 9.15
N HIS A 253 4.66 15.64 8.15
CA HIS A 253 6.06 15.75 7.71
C HIS A 253 6.98 16.24 8.83
N GLU A 254 6.58 17.25 9.60
CA GLU A 254 7.33 17.77 10.76
C GLU A 254 7.50 16.70 11.85
N LYS A 255 6.46 15.91 12.15
CA LYS A 255 6.55 14.77 13.07
C LYS A 255 7.60 13.76 12.58
N PHE A 256 7.55 13.33 11.32
CA PHE A 256 8.54 12.41 10.75
C PHE A 256 9.95 12.98 10.72
N HIS A 257 10.07 14.26 10.35
CA HIS A 257 11.35 14.95 10.34
C HIS A 257 11.98 14.92 11.74
N ARG A 258 11.22 15.30 12.78
CA ARG A 258 11.69 15.27 14.17
C ARG A 258 12.11 13.86 14.61
N ILE A 259 11.28 12.85 14.36
CA ILE A 259 11.58 11.46 14.73
C ILE A 259 12.85 10.97 14.02
N SER A 260 12.95 11.24 12.70
CA SER A 260 14.12 10.86 11.90
C SER A 260 15.38 11.58 12.39
N ASP A 261 15.27 12.87 12.73
CA ASP A 261 16.38 13.65 13.27
C ASP A 261 16.89 13.09 14.60
N THR A 262 15.99 12.75 15.52
CA THR A 262 16.34 12.11 16.79
C THR A 262 17.05 10.78 16.58
N ILE A 263 16.56 9.96 15.65
CA ILE A 263 17.18 8.68 15.28
C ILE A 263 18.58 8.90 14.69
N ILE A 264 18.73 9.78 13.70
CA ILE A 264 20.00 10.06 13.03
C ILE A 264 21.04 10.59 14.03
N GLN A 265 20.66 11.53 14.89
CA GLN A 265 21.55 12.09 15.93
C GLN A 265 21.95 11.03 16.96
N GLY A 266 21.00 10.20 17.41
CA GLY A 266 21.27 9.11 18.33
C GLY A 266 22.25 8.08 17.77
N HIS A 267 22.20 7.83 16.47
CA HIS A 267 23.14 6.94 15.77
C HIS A 267 24.53 7.53 15.60
N GLY A 268 24.62 8.81 15.23
CA GLY A 268 25.90 9.52 15.13
C GLY A 268 26.70 9.47 16.44
N ASN A 269 26.03 9.73 17.56
CA ASN A 269 26.66 9.66 18.89
C ASN A 269 27.12 8.23 19.26
N LYS A 270 26.41 7.19 18.83
CA LYS A 270 26.82 5.79 19.09
C LYS A 270 28.08 5.42 18.30
N CYS A 271 28.24 5.92 17.07
CA CYS A 271 29.42 5.63 16.24
C CYS A 271 30.73 6.23 16.80
N ASP A 272 30.66 7.39 17.48
CA ASP A 272 31.85 8.06 18.02
C ASP A 272 32.39 7.39 19.31
N TYR A 273 31.56 6.65 20.04
CA TYR A 273 31.94 6.02 21.31
C TYR A 273 32.39 4.55 21.18
N ASP A 274 32.01 3.85 20.11
CA ASP A 274 32.14 2.38 20.00
C ASP A 274 33.33 1.90 19.13
N VAL A 275 34.44 2.66 19.10
CA VAL A 275 35.65 2.33 18.32
C VAL A 275 36.37 1.05 18.81
N GLY A 276 35.89 0.38 19.87
CA GLY A 276 36.63 -0.69 20.54
C GLY A 276 35.95 -2.04 20.79
N THR A 277 34.63 -2.15 20.91
CA THR A 277 34.04 -3.36 21.53
C THR A 277 32.60 -3.66 21.15
N ARG A 278 32.43 -4.46 20.09
CA ARG A 278 31.44 -5.55 19.85
C ARG A 278 31.16 -5.64 18.35
N HIS A 279 31.13 -6.87 17.81
CA HIS A 279 30.57 -7.13 16.48
C HIS A 279 29.06 -6.82 16.49
N LYS A 280 28.70 -5.55 16.47
CA LYS A 280 27.33 -5.12 16.22
C LYS A 280 27.09 -5.29 14.73
N CYS A 281 26.03 -6.01 14.37
CA CYS A 281 25.63 -6.11 12.98
C CYS A 281 25.30 -4.69 12.48
N GLU A 282 26.10 -4.17 11.55
CA GLU A 282 25.85 -2.88 10.87
C GLU A 282 24.38 -2.83 10.45
N ASP A 283 23.64 -1.79 10.81
CA ASP A 283 22.24 -1.63 10.40
C ASP A 283 22.10 -0.80 9.10
N THR A 284 20.88 -0.57 8.64
CA THR A 284 20.65 0.15 7.37
C THR A 284 21.06 1.62 7.49
N LEU A 285 20.82 2.25 8.64
CA LEU A 285 21.17 3.64 8.86
C LEU A 285 22.70 3.82 8.88
N ASP A 286 23.44 2.89 9.50
CA ASP A 286 24.91 2.89 9.46
C ASP A 286 25.43 2.92 8.00
N VAL A 287 24.85 2.09 7.13
CA VAL A 287 25.19 2.06 5.70
C VAL A 287 24.87 3.39 5.03
N LEU A 288 23.69 3.98 5.28
CA LEU A 288 23.30 5.27 4.70
C LEU A 288 24.25 6.39 5.14
N LEU A 289 24.63 6.43 6.43
CA LEU A 289 25.54 7.43 6.98
C LEU A 289 26.96 7.25 6.43
N ARG A 290 27.42 6.00 6.23
CA ARG A 290 28.69 5.69 5.57
C ARG A 290 28.73 6.26 4.15
N PHE A 291 27.71 5.99 3.32
CA PHE A 291 27.63 6.55 1.97
C PHE A 291 27.45 8.07 1.95
N GLN A 292 26.85 8.65 2.99
CA GLN A 292 26.76 10.10 3.14
C GLN A 292 28.12 10.74 3.43
N ARG A 293 28.95 10.12 4.31
CA ARG A 293 30.26 10.63 4.70
C ARG A 293 31.34 10.34 3.65
N ASP A 294 31.41 9.10 3.18
CA ASP A 294 32.53 8.60 2.38
C ASP A 294 32.24 8.72 0.86
N GLY A 295 31.00 9.03 0.49
CA GLY A 295 30.54 8.99 -0.89
C GLY A 295 30.39 7.56 -1.41
N GLY A 296 30.59 7.35 -2.71
CA GLY A 296 30.49 6.02 -3.36
C GLY A 296 29.22 5.79 -4.18
N LEU A 297 28.28 6.73 -4.16
CA LEU A 297 27.14 6.77 -5.08
C LEU A 297 27.36 7.83 -6.15
N GLY A 298 26.67 7.68 -7.28
CA GLY A 298 26.63 8.71 -8.33
C GLY A 298 25.88 9.99 -7.92
N ILE A 299 25.49 10.14 -6.65
CA ILE A 299 24.75 11.25 -6.04
C ILE A 299 25.27 11.55 -4.63
N THR A 300 25.05 12.77 -4.16
CA THR A 300 25.31 13.16 -2.77
C THR A 300 24.08 12.87 -1.91
N LEU A 301 24.26 12.08 -0.84
CA LEU A 301 23.20 11.85 0.14
C LEU A 301 23.17 13.01 1.15
N THR A 302 22.20 13.91 1.01
CA THR A 302 21.94 14.94 2.03
C THR A 302 21.15 14.34 3.19
N LYS A 303 21.13 15.02 4.34
CA LYS A 303 20.34 14.60 5.50
C LYS A 303 18.86 14.44 5.15
N GLU A 304 18.31 15.33 4.32
CA GLU A 304 16.93 15.24 3.84
C GLU A 304 16.68 13.99 2.99
N ILE A 305 17.66 13.60 2.14
CA ILE A 305 17.55 12.36 1.35
C ILE A 305 17.59 11.15 2.27
N VAL A 306 18.48 11.12 3.27
CA VAL A 306 18.53 10.05 4.27
C VAL A 306 17.20 9.94 5.03
N SER A 307 16.66 11.06 5.53
CA SER A 307 15.35 11.08 6.18
C SER A 307 14.20 10.64 5.26
N ALA A 308 14.25 11.01 3.98
CA ALA A 308 13.26 10.57 2.99
C ALA A 308 13.33 9.05 2.75
N VAL A 309 14.55 8.50 2.63
CA VAL A 309 14.78 7.06 2.46
C VAL A 309 14.33 6.27 3.69
N LEU A 310 14.63 6.76 4.90
CA LEU A 310 14.15 6.12 6.13
C LEU A 310 12.62 6.08 6.19
N PHE A 311 11.96 7.20 5.87
CA PHE A 311 10.51 7.25 5.79
C PHE A 311 9.96 6.22 4.80
N ASP A 312 10.51 6.13 3.59
CA ASP A 312 10.12 5.13 2.59
C ASP A 312 10.23 3.71 3.11
N LEU A 313 11.37 3.35 3.71
CA LEU A 313 11.65 1.99 4.17
C LEU A 313 10.74 1.60 5.34
N PHE A 314 10.58 2.49 6.32
CA PHE A 314 9.69 2.25 7.46
C PHE A 314 8.23 2.12 7.02
N ALA A 315 7.74 3.08 6.23
CA ALA A 315 6.35 3.10 5.79
C ALA A 315 6.04 1.89 4.90
N ALA A 316 6.85 1.64 3.87
CA ALA A 316 6.62 0.55 2.94
C ALA A 316 6.74 -0.82 3.62
N GLY A 317 7.72 -1.01 4.51
CA GLY A 317 7.99 -2.29 5.16
C GLY A 317 6.99 -2.68 6.25
N SER A 318 6.44 -1.72 6.99
CA SER A 318 5.50 -2.01 8.10
C SER A 318 4.05 -2.09 7.65
N GLU A 319 3.56 -1.06 6.95
CA GLU A 319 2.15 -0.92 6.56
C GLU A 319 1.68 -2.02 5.60
N THR A 320 2.48 -2.33 4.56
CA THR A 320 2.08 -3.32 3.54
C THR A 320 2.12 -4.76 4.06
N THR A 321 3.15 -5.08 4.85
CA THR A 321 3.33 -6.38 5.49
C THR A 321 2.22 -6.67 6.49
N SER A 322 1.94 -5.72 7.41
CA SER A 322 0.88 -5.89 8.41
C SER A 322 -0.50 -6.01 7.77
N THR A 323 -0.79 -5.19 6.76
CA THR A 323 -2.03 -5.29 5.97
C THR A 323 -2.21 -6.68 5.36
N THR A 324 -1.14 -7.26 4.79
CA THR A 324 -1.20 -8.60 4.19
C THR A 324 -1.49 -9.69 5.23
N VAL A 325 -0.80 -9.66 6.37
CA VAL A 325 -1.02 -10.63 7.46
C VAL A 325 -2.45 -10.54 7.99
N ILE A 326 -2.98 -9.32 8.16
CA ILE A 326 -4.34 -9.09 8.65
C ILE A 326 -5.37 -9.64 7.66
N TRP A 327 -5.18 -9.45 6.35
CA TRP A 327 -6.05 -10.05 5.33
C TRP A 327 -5.96 -11.56 5.27
N ALA A 328 -4.75 -12.12 5.37
CA ALA A 328 -4.57 -13.57 5.43
C ALA A 328 -5.33 -14.17 6.61
N MET A 329 -5.14 -13.63 7.82
CA MET A 329 -5.89 -14.08 9.01
C MET A 329 -7.40 -13.93 8.83
N SER A 330 -7.87 -12.83 8.23
CA SER A 330 -9.30 -12.59 7.99
C SER A 330 -9.91 -13.61 7.02
N GLU A 331 -9.20 -13.94 5.93
CA GLU A 331 -9.65 -14.96 4.99
C GLU A 331 -9.58 -16.37 5.58
N LEU A 332 -8.55 -16.69 6.36
CA LEU A 332 -8.49 -17.98 7.07
C LEU A 332 -9.67 -18.13 8.05
N MET A 333 -10.07 -17.07 8.76
CA MET A 333 -11.25 -17.09 9.63
C MET A 333 -12.57 -17.29 8.87
N ARG A 334 -12.67 -16.80 7.62
CA ARG A 334 -13.85 -17.02 6.76
C ARG A 334 -13.85 -18.38 6.06
N ASN A 335 -12.69 -19.03 5.99
CA ASN A 335 -12.52 -20.30 5.30
C ASN A 335 -11.91 -21.35 6.25
N PRO A 336 -12.70 -21.93 7.18
CA PRO A 336 -12.18 -22.85 8.21
C PRO A 336 -11.42 -24.05 7.65
N HIS A 337 -11.81 -24.58 6.48
CA HIS A 337 -11.09 -25.68 5.83
C HIS A 337 -9.68 -25.28 5.39
N VAL A 338 -9.48 -24.03 4.95
CA VAL A 338 -8.16 -23.50 4.60
C VAL A 338 -7.34 -23.29 5.86
N MET A 339 -7.95 -22.73 6.91
CA MET A 339 -7.32 -22.57 8.23
C MET A 339 -6.81 -23.90 8.77
N GLU A 340 -7.67 -24.91 8.84
CA GLU A 340 -7.34 -26.24 9.34
C GLU A 340 -6.18 -26.86 8.56
N ARG A 341 -6.19 -26.75 7.23
CA ARG A 341 -5.12 -27.28 6.38
C ARG A 341 -3.80 -26.56 6.58
N ALA A 342 -3.82 -25.23 6.69
CA ALA A 342 -2.62 -24.44 6.97
C ALA A 342 -2.04 -24.77 8.36
N GLN A 343 -2.89 -24.79 9.39
CA GLN A 343 -2.46 -25.17 10.74
C GLN A 343 -1.93 -26.61 10.79
N SER A 344 -2.57 -27.54 10.09
CA SER A 344 -2.13 -28.96 10.03
C SER A 344 -0.75 -29.11 9.40
N GLU A 345 -0.49 -28.42 8.28
CA GLU A 345 0.84 -28.42 7.66
C GLU A 345 1.89 -27.85 8.62
N ILE A 346 1.61 -26.66 9.18
CA ILE A 346 2.53 -25.94 10.06
C ILE A 346 2.86 -26.75 11.31
N ARG A 347 1.84 -27.28 12.01
CA ARG A 347 2.02 -28.06 13.23
C ARG A 347 2.74 -29.39 12.98
N ARG A 348 2.53 -30.01 11.83
CA ARG A 348 3.26 -31.22 11.44
C ARG A 348 4.73 -30.95 11.18
N VAL A 349 5.07 -29.87 10.48
CA VAL A 349 6.47 -29.51 10.17
C VAL A 349 7.23 -29.05 11.42
N LEU A 350 6.53 -28.39 12.33
CA LEU A 350 7.12 -27.79 13.54
C LEU A 350 6.96 -28.67 14.79
N ASP A 351 6.53 -29.92 14.66
CA ASP A 351 6.18 -30.76 15.80
C ASP A 351 7.29 -30.79 16.88
N GLY A 352 6.90 -30.56 18.14
CA GLY A 352 7.80 -30.50 19.28
C GLY A 352 8.66 -29.23 19.41
N LYS A 353 8.56 -28.25 18.50
CA LYS A 353 9.32 -26.99 18.60
C LYS A 353 8.63 -25.97 19.49
N THR A 354 9.42 -25.26 20.29
CA THR A 354 8.94 -24.16 21.14
C THR A 354 8.95 -22.81 20.44
N LYS A 355 9.70 -22.69 19.34
CA LYS A 355 9.85 -21.45 18.55
C LYS A 355 9.84 -21.77 17.07
N VAL A 356 9.17 -20.92 16.29
CA VAL A 356 9.24 -20.94 14.82
C VAL A 356 10.50 -20.23 14.36
N CYS A 357 11.30 -20.89 13.53
CA CYS A 357 12.48 -20.31 12.89
C CYS A 357 12.27 -20.23 11.38
N GLU A 358 12.91 -19.28 10.70
CA GLU A 358 12.72 -19.12 9.24
C GLU A 358 13.18 -20.33 8.42
N VAL A 359 14.21 -21.03 8.90
CA VAL A 359 14.70 -22.28 8.27
C VAL A 359 13.62 -23.35 8.19
N ASP A 360 12.60 -23.26 9.06
CA ASP A 360 11.51 -24.22 9.11
C ASP A 360 10.39 -23.87 8.11
N ILE A 361 10.48 -22.71 7.46
CA ILE A 361 9.48 -22.17 6.54
C ILE A 361 9.95 -22.36 5.10
N GLU A 362 11.14 -21.86 4.77
CA GLU A 362 11.62 -21.51 3.40
C GLU A 362 11.36 -22.62 2.35
N ASP A 363 11.39 -23.91 2.73
CA ASP A 363 11.15 -25.04 1.81
C ASP A 363 10.16 -26.10 2.33
N GLN A 364 9.46 -25.84 3.45
CA GLN A 364 8.62 -26.87 4.10
C GLN A 364 7.13 -26.51 4.11
N LEU A 365 6.80 -25.22 4.29
CA LEU A 365 5.41 -24.74 4.46
C LEU A 365 4.76 -24.37 3.12
N HIS A 366 4.66 -25.36 2.24
CA HIS A 366 4.19 -25.17 0.87
C HIS A 366 2.77 -24.59 0.79
N TYR A 367 1.84 -25.10 1.60
CA TYR A 367 0.46 -24.64 1.62
C TYR A 367 0.35 -23.23 2.21
N LEU A 368 1.14 -22.88 3.24
CA LEU A 368 1.24 -21.48 3.71
C LEU A 368 1.67 -20.54 2.59
N HIS A 369 2.64 -20.93 1.75
CA HIS A 369 3.04 -20.12 0.60
C HIS A 369 1.91 -19.96 -0.43
N LEU A 370 1.01 -20.94 -0.58
CA LEU A 370 -0.18 -20.81 -1.42
C LEU A 370 -1.19 -19.82 -0.81
N VAL A 371 -1.40 -19.88 0.51
CA VAL A 371 -2.27 -18.95 1.26
C VAL A 371 -1.78 -17.50 1.09
N ILE A 372 -0.47 -17.27 1.17
CA ILE A 372 0.11 -15.93 0.99
C ILE A 372 -0.08 -15.42 -0.44
N ARG A 373 0.15 -16.26 -1.47
CA ARG A 373 -0.10 -15.89 -2.87
C ARG A 373 -1.57 -15.54 -3.10
N GLU A 374 -2.49 -16.35 -2.57
CA GLU A 374 -3.92 -16.09 -2.70
C GLU A 374 -4.36 -14.84 -1.96
N THR A 375 -3.78 -14.58 -0.78
CA THR A 375 -3.99 -13.33 -0.04
C THR A 375 -3.51 -12.14 -0.85
N LEU A 376 -2.33 -12.18 -1.46
CA LEU A 376 -1.81 -11.07 -2.26
C LEU A 376 -2.55 -10.88 -3.59
N ARG A 377 -3.14 -11.94 -4.16
CA ARG A 377 -3.98 -11.87 -5.36
C ARG A 377 -5.31 -11.18 -5.05
N LEU A 378 -5.98 -11.64 -3.99
CA LEU A 378 -7.29 -11.15 -3.61
C LEU A 378 -7.17 -9.81 -2.87
N HIS A 379 -6.24 -9.65 -1.94
CA HIS A 379 -6.10 -8.45 -1.12
C HIS A 379 -4.71 -7.81 -1.29
N PRO A 380 -4.36 -7.34 -2.51
CA PRO A 380 -3.09 -6.66 -2.71
C PRO A 380 -3.06 -5.38 -1.85
N PRO A 381 -2.07 -5.21 -0.95
CA PRO A 381 -2.04 -4.08 -0.04
C PRO A 381 -2.09 -2.73 -0.76
N VAL A 382 -1.49 -2.63 -1.95
CA VAL A 382 -1.51 -1.43 -2.80
C VAL A 382 -2.26 -1.73 -4.11
N PRO A 383 -3.59 -1.56 -4.16
CA PRO A 383 -4.43 -2.09 -5.25
C PRO A 383 -4.18 -1.45 -6.62
N PHE A 384 -3.61 -0.25 -6.68
CA PHE A 384 -3.24 0.43 -7.93
C PHE A 384 -1.74 0.35 -8.28
N VAL A 385 -0.96 -0.36 -7.46
CA VAL A 385 0.46 -0.08 -7.23
C VAL A 385 0.72 1.43 -7.09
N ILE A 386 1.97 1.88 -6.96
CA ILE A 386 2.21 3.32 -6.87
C ILE A 386 1.97 3.97 -8.26
N PRO A 387 1.23 5.09 -8.35
CA PRO A 387 0.91 5.75 -9.62
C PRO A 387 2.14 6.12 -10.45
N ARG A 388 2.04 5.95 -11.77
CA ARG A 388 3.06 6.32 -12.76
C ARG A 388 2.63 7.57 -13.52
N LEU A 389 3.55 8.17 -14.27
CA LEU A 389 3.31 9.32 -15.13
C LEU A 389 3.82 9.04 -16.53
N CYS A 390 3.00 9.29 -17.55
CA CYS A 390 3.43 9.29 -18.94
C CYS A 390 4.42 10.43 -19.17
N SER A 391 5.70 10.10 -19.41
CA SER A 391 6.79 11.07 -19.53
C SER A 391 7.25 11.31 -20.97
N LYS A 392 6.72 10.55 -21.94
CA LYS A 392 7.07 10.66 -23.36
C LYS A 392 5.86 11.00 -24.23
N PRO A 393 6.01 11.92 -25.21
CA PRO A 393 4.97 12.17 -26.20
C PRO A 393 4.76 10.94 -27.10
N ASN A 394 3.60 10.87 -27.76
CA ASN A 394 3.24 9.79 -28.69
C ASN A 394 3.29 8.37 -28.08
N SER A 395 3.19 8.27 -26.75
CA SER A 395 3.13 6.97 -26.08
C SER A 395 1.81 6.29 -26.39
N LYS A 396 1.83 4.96 -26.61
CA LYS A 396 0.64 4.16 -26.87
C LYS A 396 0.50 3.01 -25.89
N ILE A 397 -0.75 2.68 -25.56
CA ILE A 397 -1.10 1.46 -24.83
C ILE A 397 -2.29 0.83 -25.52
N THR A 398 -2.18 -0.43 -25.92
CA THR A 398 -3.25 -1.20 -26.61
C THR A 398 -3.82 -0.47 -27.83
N GLY A 399 -2.97 0.25 -28.57
CA GLY A 399 -3.35 1.05 -29.74
C GLY A 399 -3.94 2.44 -29.46
N TYR A 400 -4.19 2.79 -28.20
CA TYR A 400 -4.64 4.14 -27.81
C TYR A 400 -3.47 5.08 -27.57
N ASP A 401 -3.64 6.33 -27.97
CA ASP A 401 -2.70 7.42 -27.72
C ASP A 401 -2.83 7.92 -26.27
N ILE A 402 -1.71 7.95 -25.54
CA ILE A 402 -1.66 8.36 -24.14
C ILE A 402 -0.99 9.74 -24.04
N PRO A 403 -1.73 10.80 -23.69
CA PRO A 403 -1.18 12.14 -23.60
C PRO A 403 -0.05 12.26 -22.56
N LEU A 404 0.93 13.12 -22.86
CA LEU A 404 2.02 13.46 -21.96
C LEU A 404 1.45 14.00 -20.63
N GLY A 405 2.03 13.58 -19.50
CA GLY A 405 1.59 13.98 -18.16
C GLY A 405 0.35 13.25 -17.65
N THR A 406 -0.18 12.28 -18.40
CA THR A 406 -1.25 11.40 -17.90
C THR A 406 -0.75 10.55 -16.74
N VAL A 407 -1.46 10.58 -15.61
CA VAL A 407 -1.23 9.68 -14.48
C VAL A 407 -1.72 8.28 -14.87
N VAL A 408 -0.92 7.24 -14.62
CA VAL A 408 -1.25 5.86 -14.95
C VAL A 408 -1.40 5.05 -13.67
N LEU A 409 -2.60 4.49 -13.47
CA LEU A 409 -2.94 3.59 -12.38
C LEU A 409 -3.04 2.16 -12.93
N VAL A 410 -2.27 1.23 -12.37
CA VAL A 410 -2.38 -0.19 -12.74
C VAL A 410 -3.17 -0.90 -11.65
N ASN A 411 -4.43 -1.19 -11.91
CA ASN A 411 -5.34 -1.78 -10.95
C ASN A 411 -5.08 -3.29 -10.80
N VAL A 412 -4.11 -3.66 -9.98
CA VAL A 412 -3.78 -5.06 -9.70
C VAL A 412 -4.89 -5.78 -8.93
N SER A 413 -5.72 -5.05 -8.18
CA SER A 413 -6.94 -5.58 -7.56
C SER A 413 -7.99 -6.00 -8.59
N ALA A 414 -8.10 -5.27 -9.71
CA ALA A 414 -8.95 -5.66 -10.85
C ALA A 414 -8.37 -6.88 -11.58
N ILE A 415 -7.07 -6.85 -11.92
CA ILE A 415 -6.39 -7.96 -12.61
C ILE A 415 -6.49 -9.26 -11.80
N GLY A 416 -6.25 -9.17 -10.48
CA GLY A 416 -6.34 -10.30 -9.58
C GLY A 416 -7.75 -10.89 -9.49
N ARG A 417 -8.81 -10.14 -9.85
CA ARG A 417 -10.21 -10.57 -9.79
C ARG A 417 -10.89 -10.69 -11.15
N ASP A 418 -10.12 -10.69 -12.23
CA ASP A 418 -10.69 -10.88 -13.57
C ASP A 418 -11.05 -12.36 -13.78
N GLU A 419 -12.34 -12.65 -13.89
CA GLU A 419 -12.87 -14.01 -14.11
C GLU A 419 -12.46 -14.61 -15.45
N LYS A 420 -11.99 -13.80 -16.40
CA LYS A 420 -11.41 -14.30 -17.65
C LYS A 420 -10.03 -14.92 -17.45
N ILE A 421 -9.35 -14.56 -16.36
CA ILE A 421 -7.99 -14.99 -16.02
C ILE A 421 -8.02 -16.01 -14.89
N TRP A 422 -8.82 -15.73 -13.86
CA TRP A 422 -8.89 -16.49 -12.64
C TRP A 422 -10.26 -17.14 -12.52
N LYS A 423 -10.33 -18.48 -12.60
CA LYS A 423 -11.57 -19.21 -12.34
C LYS A 423 -12.04 -18.96 -10.90
N ASP A 424 -13.31 -18.63 -10.70
CA ASP A 424 -13.89 -18.29 -9.38
C ASP A 424 -13.05 -17.19 -8.70
N ALA A 425 -12.83 -16.07 -9.40
CA ALA A 425 -11.84 -15.06 -9.05
C ALA A 425 -12.07 -14.40 -7.67
N TYR A 426 -13.30 -14.43 -7.18
CA TYR A 426 -13.68 -13.86 -5.88
C TYR A 426 -13.59 -14.86 -4.72
N GLU A 427 -13.44 -16.16 -5.00
CA GLU A 427 -13.26 -17.21 -4.00
C GLU A 427 -11.81 -17.21 -3.50
N PHE A 428 -11.62 -17.27 -2.19
CA PHE A 428 -10.32 -17.47 -1.55
C PHE A 428 -9.95 -18.96 -1.60
N ARG A 429 -9.17 -19.35 -2.62
CA ARG A 429 -8.82 -20.75 -2.91
C ARG A 429 -7.31 -20.88 -3.17
N PRO A 430 -6.48 -21.09 -2.13
CA PRO A 430 -5.03 -21.24 -2.25
C PRO A 430 -4.58 -22.29 -3.26
N GLU A 431 -5.33 -23.38 -3.41
CA GLU A 431 -5.06 -24.48 -4.33
C GLU A 431 -4.89 -24.05 -5.79
N ARG A 432 -5.40 -22.88 -6.18
CA ARG A 432 -5.22 -22.36 -7.55
C ARG A 432 -3.75 -22.15 -7.93
N PHE A 433 -2.88 -21.98 -6.94
CA PHE A 433 -1.44 -21.80 -7.13
C PHE A 433 -0.65 -23.11 -7.01
N LYS A 434 -1.31 -24.25 -6.82
CA LYS A 434 -0.63 -25.54 -6.66
C LYS A 434 0.11 -25.97 -7.93
N ASP A 435 -0.54 -25.81 -9.08
CA ASP A 435 -0.05 -26.29 -10.39
C ASP A 435 0.35 -25.14 -11.34
N ASP A 436 0.11 -23.87 -10.96
CA ASP A 436 0.47 -22.69 -11.76
C ASP A 436 1.73 -22.02 -11.19
N ILE A 437 2.81 -22.00 -11.97
CA ILE A 437 4.12 -21.45 -11.59
C ILE A 437 4.08 -19.92 -11.68
N VAL A 438 3.28 -19.31 -10.83
CA VAL A 438 3.22 -17.86 -10.67
C VAL A 438 4.10 -17.46 -9.49
N ASP A 439 5.17 -16.73 -9.79
CA ASP A 439 6.15 -16.29 -8.82
C ASP A 439 6.08 -14.77 -8.54
N PHE A 440 6.92 -14.32 -7.62
CA PHE A 440 7.04 -12.91 -7.26
C PHE A 440 7.99 -12.12 -8.17
N SER A 441 8.44 -12.69 -9.30
CA SER A 441 9.38 -12.03 -10.23
C SER A 441 8.75 -10.88 -11.01
N GLY A 442 7.41 -10.77 -11.00
CA GLY A 442 6.60 -9.83 -11.77
C GLY A 442 6.83 -9.90 -13.28
N THR A 443 7.17 -11.09 -13.77
CA THR A 443 7.22 -11.42 -15.20
C THR A 443 5.86 -11.88 -15.72
N ASP A 444 5.03 -12.48 -14.86
CA ASP A 444 3.64 -12.82 -15.10
C ASP A 444 2.71 -11.69 -14.65
N PHE A 445 2.09 -11.01 -15.62
CA PHE A 445 1.22 -9.86 -15.37
C PHE A 445 -0.18 -10.25 -14.87
N ARG A 446 -0.51 -11.54 -14.80
CA ARG A 446 -1.69 -12.02 -14.07
C ARG A 446 -1.55 -11.78 -12.56
N PHE A 447 -0.32 -11.74 -12.05
CA PHE A 447 -0.01 -11.60 -10.63
C PHE A 447 1.24 -10.75 -10.38
N ILE A 448 1.02 -9.48 -10.05
CA ILE A 448 2.08 -8.48 -9.84
C ILE A 448 1.85 -7.69 -8.54
N PRO A 449 1.77 -8.35 -7.38
CA PRO A 449 1.47 -7.67 -6.10
C PRO A 449 2.53 -6.63 -5.73
N GLY A 450 3.80 -6.85 -6.12
CA GLY A 450 4.89 -5.89 -5.99
C GLY A 450 5.06 -4.94 -7.19
N GLY A 451 4.13 -4.92 -8.14
CA GLY A 451 4.28 -4.29 -9.45
C GLY A 451 5.27 -5.02 -10.36
N ALA A 452 5.73 -4.36 -11.43
CA ALA A 452 6.64 -4.93 -12.42
C ALA A 452 7.64 -3.91 -13.01
N GLY A 453 8.66 -4.42 -13.68
CA GLY A 453 9.65 -3.63 -14.42
C GLY A 453 10.53 -2.75 -13.53
N ARG A 454 10.98 -1.61 -14.06
CA ARG A 454 11.98 -0.71 -13.42
C ARG A 454 11.59 -0.16 -12.05
N ARG A 455 10.30 -0.19 -11.71
CA ARG A 455 9.72 0.33 -10.47
C ARG A 455 9.05 -0.75 -9.62
N MET A 456 9.37 -2.03 -9.88
CA MET A 456 9.00 -3.15 -9.02
C MET A 456 9.47 -2.93 -7.58
N CYS A 457 8.72 -3.43 -6.61
CA CYS A 457 9.10 -3.35 -5.19
C CYS A 457 10.49 -3.99 -4.95
N PRO A 458 11.48 -3.26 -4.43
CA PRO A 458 12.78 -3.84 -4.10
C PRO A 458 12.76 -4.69 -2.82
N GLY A 459 11.75 -4.51 -1.96
CA GLY A 459 11.61 -5.22 -0.68
C GLY A 459 10.58 -6.34 -0.67
N LEU A 460 10.16 -6.83 -1.85
CA LEU A 460 9.11 -7.83 -1.94
C LEU A 460 9.47 -9.13 -1.20
N THR A 461 10.68 -9.65 -1.41
CA THR A 461 11.17 -10.86 -0.74
C THR A 461 11.29 -10.66 0.77
N PHE A 462 11.84 -9.52 1.21
CA PHE A 462 11.90 -9.16 2.63
C PHE A 462 10.50 -9.09 3.27
N GLY A 463 9.53 -8.48 2.59
CA GLY A 463 8.15 -8.41 3.04
C GLY A 463 7.49 -9.79 3.14
N VAL A 464 7.72 -10.66 2.16
CA VAL A 464 7.20 -12.04 2.16
C VAL A 464 7.77 -12.84 3.33
N SER A 465 9.08 -12.77 3.61
CA SER A 465 9.67 -13.44 4.78
C SER A 465 9.08 -12.94 6.11
N ASN A 466 8.76 -11.64 6.22
CA ASN A 466 8.07 -11.10 7.39
C ASN A 466 6.64 -11.65 7.52
N ILE A 467 5.91 -11.76 6.41
CA ILE A 467 4.54 -12.31 6.39
C ILE A 467 4.56 -13.78 6.80
N GLU A 468 5.49 -14.56 6.25
CA GLU A 468 5.64 -15.99 6.51
C GLU A 468 5.88 -16.29 7.98
N ILE A 469 6.91 -15.68 8.60
CA ILE A 469 7.26 -15.95 10.00
C ILE A 469 6.16 -15.54 10.97
N VAL A 470 5.48 -14.42 10.69
CA VAL A 470 4.35 -13.93 11.50
C VAL A 470 3.15 -14.87 11.39
N LEU A 471 2.74 -15.25 10.17
CA LEU A 471 1.61 -16.17 9.99
C LEU A 471 1.93 -17.56 10.56
N ALA A 472 3.11 -18.11 10.28
CA ALA A 472 3.53 -19.40 10.82
C ALA A 472 3.48 -19.41 12.35
N SER A 473 3.95 -18.36 13.01
CA SER A 473 3.90 -18.24 14.48
C SER A 473 2.47 -18.15 15.02
N LEU A 474 1.60 -17.35 14.40
CA LEU A 474 0.21 -17.22 14.83
C LEU A 474 -0.59 -18.52 14.66
N LEU A 475 -0.38 -19.24 13.55
CA LEU A 475 -1.10 -20.47 13.22
C LEU A 475 -0.55 -21.69 13.98
N TYR A 476 0.75 -21.71 14.28
CA TYR A 476 1.37 -22.77 15.06
C TYR A 476 0.88 -22.76 16.52
N HIS A 477 0.98 -21.60 17.18
CA HIS A 477 0.79 -21.51 18.63
C HIS A 477 -0.67 -21.40 19.09
N PHE A 478 -1.60 -21.00 18.23
CA PHE A 478 -2.97 -20.70 18.62
C PHE A 478 -4.02 -21.33 17.70
N ASP A 479 -5.15 -21.70 18.30
CA ASP A 479 -6.43 -21.85 17.63
C ASP A 479 -7.20 -20.53 17.70
N TRP A 480 -7.86 -20.19 16.60
CA TRP A 480 -8.50 -18.89 16.41
C TRP A 480 -10.01 -19.02 16.24
N LYS A 481 -10.76 -18.13 16.90
CA LYS A 481 -12.23 -18.06 16.82
C LYS A 481 -12.72 -16.63 16.76
N LEU A 482 -13.89 -16.41 16.15
CA LEU A 482 -14.52 -15.10 16.16
C LEU A 482 -15.12 -14.80 17.56
N PRO A 483 -15.09 -13.54 18.02
CA PRO A 483 -15.80 -13.15 19.22
C PRO A 483 -17.32 -13.29 19.02
N GLY A 484 -17.97 -14.12 19.85
CA GLY A 484 -19.44 -14.23 19.86
C GLY A 484 -20.03 -15.30 18.93
N GLU A 485 -19.45 -16.51 18.87
CA GLU A 485 -19.98 -17.72 18.19
C GLU A 485 -21.33 -18.24 18.74
N THR A 486 -22.26 -17.34 19.09
CA THR A 486 -23.69 -17.62 19.22
C THR A 486 -24.44 -16.78 18.18
N GLY A 487 -24.37 -17.21 16.91
CA GLY A 487 -25.25 -16.76 15.83
C GLY A 487 -24.65 -15.79 14.80
N GLY A 488 -24.19 -16.33 13.68
CA GLY A 488 -24.33 -15.71 12.35
C GLY A 488 -23.62 -14.38 12.03
N CYS A 489 -22.78 -13.82 12.90
CA CYS A 489 -22.01 -12.60 12.55
C CYS A 489 -20.93 -12.91 11.50
N GLU A 490 -21.23 -12.59 10.23
CA GLU A 490 -20.22 -12.57 9.17
C GLU A 490 -19.13 -11.54 9.48
N LEU A 491 -17.86 -11.94 9.29
CA LEU A 491 -16.71 -11.05 9.45
C LEU A 491 -16.78 -9.90 8.44
N ASP A 492 -16.68 -8.65 8.90
CA ASP A 492 -16.64 -7.47 8.01
C ASP A 492 -15.35 -7.49 7.16
N MET A 493 -15.53 -7.64 5.84
CA MET A 493 -14.46 -7.64 4.84
C MET A 493 -14.41 -6.34 4.04
N SER A 494 -15.07 -5.29 4.52
CA SER A 494 -15.00 -3.98 3.89
C SER A 494 -13.62 -3.34 4.08
N GLU A 495 -13.23 -2.54 3.09
CA GLU A 495 -11.93 -1.88 3.05
C GLU A 495 -12.06 -0.39 3.36
N THR A 496 -11.01 0.20 3.93
CA THR A 496 -10.87 1.65 4.04
C THR A 496 -10.52 2.27 2.67
N GLN A 497 -10.81 3.57 2.54
CA GLN A 497 -10.26 4.36 1.44
C GLN A 497 -8.83 4.81 1.81
N GLY A 498 -7.85 4.53 0.95
CA GLY A 498 -6.46 4.89 1.20
C GLY A 498 -5.53 4.54 0.04
N VAL A 499 -4.23 4.81 0.22
CA VAL A 499 -3.18 4.23 -0.63
C VAL A 499 -3.13 2.71 -0.44
N THR A 500 -3.30 2.28 0.80
CA THR A 500 -3.37 0.87 1.18
C THR A 500 -4.81 0.42 1.38
N ALA A 501 -5.12 -0.79 0.91
CA ALA A 501 -6.42 -1.45 1.07
C ALA A 501 -6.52 -2.10 2.46
N ARG A 502 -6.47 -1.31 3.55
CA ARG A 502 -6.64 -1.83 4.92
C ARG A 502 -8.08 -2.27 5.14
N ARG A 503 -8.30 -3.25 6.02
CA ARG A 503 -9.64 -3.53 6.57
C ARG A 503 -10.23 -2.29 7.23
N ARG A 504 -11.53 -2.09 7.07
CA ARG A 504 -12.27 -0.98 7.68
C ARG A 504 -12.28 -1.03 9.20
N THR A 505 -12.38 -2.24 9.75
CA THR A 505 -12.41 -2.50 11.18
C THR A 505 -11.26 -3.41 11.56
N ASP A 506 -10.74 -3.24 12.77
CA ASP A 506 -9.71 -4.12 13.31
C ASP A 506 -10.18 -5.57 13.42
N LEU A 507 -9.22 -6.50 13.30
CA LEU A 507 -9.44 -7.93 13.44
C LEU A 507 -9.38 -8.31 14.93
N LEU A 508 -10.55 -8.47 15.53
CA LEU A 508 -10.69 -8.94 16.90
C LEU A 508 -10.93 -10.45 16.89
N LEU A 509 -10.08 -11.24 17.55
CA LEU A 509 -10.18 -12.70 17.58
C LEU A 509 -9.98 -13.25 18.99
N LYS A 510 -10.57 -14.41 19.27
CA LYS A 510 -10.23 -15.23 20.44
C LYS A 510 -9.08 -16.17 20.07
N ALA A 511 -8.06 -16.20 20.90
CA ALA A 511 -6.90 -17.07 20.73
C ALA A 511 -6.86 -18.10 21.86
N THR A 512 -6.81 -19.39 21.52
CA THR A 512 -6.59 -20.49 22.48
C THR A 512 -5.21 -21.08 22.23
N ARG A 513 -4.34 -21.04 23.24
CA ARG A 513 -2.96 -21.52 23.12
C ARG A 513 -2.93 -23.04 23.02
N VAL A 514 -2.20 -23.58 22.05
CA VAL A 514 -2.07 -25.03 21.80
C VAL A 514 -0.73 -25.57 22.28
N TYR A 515 0.37 -24.89 21.97
CA TYR A 515 1.73 -25.30 22.35
C TYR A 515 2.36 -24.30 23.33
N VAL A 516 3.11 -24.80 24.31
CA VAL A 516 3.83 -24.02 25.32
C VAL A 516 5.16 -23.53 24.79
#